data_AF-A0A950Z9E3-F1
#
_entry.id   AF-A0A950Z9E3-F1
#
_cell.length_a   1.000
_cell.length_b   1.000
_cell.length_c   1.000
_cell.angle_alpha   90.00
_cell.angle_beta   90.00
_cell.angle_gamma   90.00
#
_symmetry.space_group_name_H-M   'P 1'
#
loop_
_entity.id
_entity.type
_entity.pdbx_description
1 polymer ?
#
loop_
_entity_poly.entity_id
_entity_poly.type
_entity_poly.pdbx_seq_one_letter_code
_entity_poly.pdbx_strand_id
1 'polypeptide(L)'
;MAEGLLREAARKVGGLRVISAGLGAVNGSVPSQLAIEAVARFGVDISGQRSRALTAELVEDADYIFAMTRSHQRSIVAMHPAAAEKTFLVREFDESAEEFEQDVIDPIGMGQDFYEECCDSINRALPGILRFIQQGTKGDEVLEKASKELTVALGADHGGFEVKKQLKKFLERRNLRLKDFGTNSPEPVDYPGYGAAVAKAVASGEFDRGILICKSGVGMTIAANRIKGARAVLALDPDIARKSRQHNNSNVLCLAAEKTGPQ
;
A
#
# COMPACT_ATOMS: atom_id res chain seq x y z
N MET A 1 -22.76 -12.06 -3.98
CA MET A 1 -22.47 -12.39 -5.41
C MET A 1 -21.01 -12.14 -5.75
N ALA A 2 -20.53 -10.89 -5.70
CA ALA A 2 -19.15 -10.53 -6.07
C ALA A 2 -18.04 -11.37 -5.40
N GLU A 3 -18.11 -11.63 -4.10
CA GLU A 3 -17.14 -12.49 -3.41
C GLU A 3 -17.04 -13.89 -4.04
N GLY A 4 -18.19 -14.50 -4.36
CA GLY A 4 -18.22 -15.84 -4.93
C GLY A 4 -17.62 -15.87 -6.33
N LEU A 5 -18.07 -14.96 -7.18
CA LEU A 5 -17.60 -14.82 -8.55
C LEU A 5 -16.09 -14.54 -8.61
N LEU A 6 -15.61 -13.56 -7.85
CA LEU A 6 -14.20 -13.19 -7.84
C LEU A 6 -13.34 -14.30 -7.21
N ARG A 7 -13.83 -15.00 -6.17
CA ARG A 7 -13.11 -16.14 -5.60
C ARG A 7 -12.96 -17.28 -6.62
N GLU A 8 -14.01 -17.59 -7.38
CA GLU A 8 -13.93 -18.58 -8.45
C GLU A 8 -12.96 -18.15 -9.55
N ALA A 9 -13.06 -16.90 -10.02
CA ALA A 9 -12.15 -16.37 -11.04
C ALA A 9 -10.68 -16.35 -10.56
N ALA A 10 -10.44 -16.01 -9.29
CA ALA A 10 -9.13 -15.94 -8.67
C ALA A 10 -8.46 -17.32 -8.48
N ARG A 11 -9.23 -18.42 -8.39
CA ARG A 11 -8.65 -19.79 -8.29
C ARG A 11 -7.70 -20.11 -9.45
N LYS A 12 -7.97 -19.55 -10.64
CA LYS A 12 -7.14 -19.74 -11.84
C LYS A 12 -5.80 -19.02 -11.76
N VAL A 13 -5.70 -17.98 -10.94
CA VAL A 13 -4.52 -17.12 -10.81
C VAL A 13 -3.71 -17.46 -9.55
N GLY A 14 -4.36 -17.92 -8.48
CA GLY A 14 -3.71 -18.23 -7.20
C GLY A 14 -3.27 -16.98 -6.43
N GLY A 15 -2.89 -17.16 -5.16
CA GLY A 15 -2.27 -16.10 -4.34
C GLY A 15 -3.22 -14.99 -3.83
N LEU A 16 -4.52 -15.06 -4.11
CA LEU A 16 -5.49 -14.04 -3.70
C LEU A 16 -6.42 -14.53 -2.59
N ARG A 17 -6.59 -13.70 -1.55
CA ARG A 17 -7.62 -13.88 -0.52
C ARG A 17 -8.80 -12.96 -0.81
N VAL A 18 -9.94 -13.54 -1.17
CA VAL A 18 -11.17 -12.79 -1.50
C VAL A 18 -12.18 -12.87 -0.35
N ILE A 19 -12.63 -11.71 0.13
CA ILE A 19 -13.66 -11.55 1.16
C ILE A 19 -14.63 -10.42 0.77
N SER A 20 -15.83 -10.40 1.35
CA SER A 20 -16.76 -9.26 1.26
C SER A 20 -17.16 -8.74 2.64
N ALA A 21 -17.60 -7.49 2.67
CA ALA A 21 -18.16 -6.81 3.84
C ALA A 21 -19.15 -5.73 3.39
N GLY A 22 -20.12 -5.37 4.25
CA GLY A 22 -21.13 -4.34 3.98
C GLY A 22 -21.06 -3.19 4.97
N LEU A 23 -21.34 -1.97 4.50
CA LEU A 23 -21.33 -0.75 5.33
C LEU A 23 -22.43 -0.76 6.42
N GLY A 24 -23.57 -1.40 6.14
CA GLY A 24 -24.68 -1.56 7.07
C GLY A 24 -25.07 -3.03 7.28
N ALA A 25 -24.13 -3.96 7.06
CA ALA A 25 -24.44 -5.38 7.14
C ALA A 25 -24.61 -5.86 8.59
N VAL A 26 -25.69 -6.59 8.83
CA VAL A 26 -25.85 -7.42 10.04
C VAL A 26 -24.97 -8.65 9.87
N ASN A 27 -24.18 -9.01 10.88
CA ASN A 27 -23.29 -10.17 10.83
C ASN A 27 -24.07 -11.49 10.80
N GLY A 28 -23.62 -12.44 9.97
CA GLY A 28 -24.10 -13.82 9.99
C GLY A 28 -25.33 -14.12 9.13
N SER A 29 -25.89 -13.14 8.42
CA SER A 29 -26.99 -13.37 7.47
C SER A 29 -26.52 -14.19 6.28
N VAL A 30 -27.42 -15.05 5.80
CA VAL A 30 -27.19 -15.85 4.57
C VAL A 30 -27.51 -15.00 3.34
N PRO A 31 -26.91 -15.31 2.16
CA PRO A 31 -27.32 -14.71 0.90
C PRO A 31 -28.79 -15.01 0.60
N SER A 32 -29.45 -14.10 -0.14
CA SER A 32 -30.80 -14.36 -0.63
C SER A 32 -30.82 -15.50 -1.64
N GLN A 33 -31.95 -16.20 -1.74
CA GLN A 33 -32.12 -17.28 -2.71
C GLN A 33 -31.92 -16.79 -4.16
N LEU A 34 -32.44 -15.62 -4.49
CA LEU A 34 -32.26 -14.98 -5.81
C LEU A 34 -30.78 -14.73 -6.13
N ALA A 35 -29.99 -14.28 -5.14
CA ALA A 35 -28.57 -14.13 -5.30
C ALA A 35 -27.88 -15.48 -5.55
N ILE A 36 -28.23 -16.52 -4.81
CA ILE A 36 -27.66 -17.87 -4.98
C ILE A 36 -27.94 -18.38 -6.41
N GLU A 37 -29.18 -18.27 -6.87
CA GLU A 37 -29.60 -18.69 -8.20
C GLU A 37 -28.91 -17.89 -9.31
N ALA A 38 -28.79 -16.57 -9.15
CA ALA A 38 -28.12 -15.73 -10.12
C ALA A 38 -26.63 -16.10 -10.29
N VAL A 39 -25.90 -16.41 -9.21
CA VAL A 39 -24.49 -16.81 -9.33
C VAL A 39 -24.33 -18.27 -9.79
N ALA A 40 -25.31 -19.13 -9.52
CA ALA A 40 -25.28 -20.53 -9.92
C ALA A 40 -25.19 -20.69 -11.46
N ARG A 41 -25.70 -19.72 -12.23
CA ARG A 41 -25.54 -19.63 -13.70
C ARG A 41 -24.08 -19.67 -14.16
N PHE A 42 -23.15 -19.25 -13.29
CA PHE A 42 -21.71 -19.24 -13.53
C PHE A 42 -20.98 -20.44 -12.88
N GLY A 43 -21.71 -21.43 -12.37
CA GLY A 43 -21.14 -22.59 -11.68
C GLY A 43 -20.58 -22.27 -10.29
N VAL A 44 -21.00 -21.16 -9.68
CA VAL A 44 -20.53 -20.71 -8.37
C VAL A 44 -21.60 -20.93 -7.31
N ASP A 45 -21.23 -21.59 -6.21
CA ASP A 45 -22.07 -21.71 -5.03
C ASP A 45 -21.66 -20.69 -3.96
N ILE A 46 -22.62 -19.86 -3.53
CA ILE A 46 -22.45 -18.87 -2.47
C ILE A 46 -23.26 -19.18 -1.21
N SER A 47 -24.00 -20.28 -1.14
CA SER A 47 -24.90 -20.65 -0.03
C SER A 47 -24.19 -20.70 1.34
N GLY A 48 -22.89 -21.04 1.33
CA GLY A 48 -22.03 -21.06 2.52
C GLY A 48 -21.57 -19.68 3.01
N GLN A 49 -21.78 -18.60 2.26
CA GLN A 49 -21.32 -17.26 2.65
C GLN A 49 -22.13 -16.71 3.84
N ARG A 50 -21.49 -15.85 4.63
CA ARG A 50 -22.13 -15.14 5.75
C ARG A 50 -21.76 -13.68 5.68
N SER A 51 -22.77 -12.81 5.77
CA SER A 51 -22.56 -11.36 5.79
C SER A 51 -21.69 -10.95 6.97
N ARG A 52 -20.95 -9.85 6.78
CA ARG A 52 -20.19 -9.19 7.84
C ARG A 52 -20.20 -7.68 7.64
N ALA A 53 -20.18 -6.94 8.74
CA ALA A 53 -19.97 -5.51 8.73
C ALA A 53 -18.54 -5.18 8.27
N LEU A 54 -18.38 -4.06 7.56
CA LEU A 54 -17.06 -3.49 7.29
C LEU A 54 -16.45 -2.98 8.60
N THR A 55 -15.21 -3.35 8.87
CA THR A 55 -14.44 -2.90 10.05
C THR A 55 -13.17 -2.19 9.61
N ALA A 56 -12.61 -1.36 10.49
CA ALA A 56 -11.33 -0.70 10.23
C ALA A 56 -10.20 -1.71 9.95
N GLU A 57 -10.17 -2.81 10.69
CA GLU A 57 -9.20 -3.90 10.51
C GLU A 57 -9.29 -4.52 9.10
N LEU A 58 -10.51 -4.80 8.62
CA LEU A 58 -10.70 -5.32 7.26
C LEU A 58 -10.24 -4.32 6.19
N VAL A 59 -10.44 -3.03 6.42
CA VAL A 59 -10.00 -1.97 5.52
C VAL A 59 -8.48 -1.84 5.55
N GLU A 60 -7.86 -1.93 6.72
CA GLU A 60 -6.40 -1.88 6.89
C GLU A 60 -5.71 -3.05 6.19
N ASP A 61 -6.20 -4.27 6.44
CA ASP A 61 -5.65 -5.53 5.90
C ASP A 61 -5.82 -5.70 4.38
N ALA A 62 -6.80 -5.02 3.77
CA ALA A 62 -7.08 -5.19 2.35
C ALA A 62 -6.03 -4.47 1.48
N ASP A 63 -5.45 -5.17 0.50
CA ASP A 63 -4.60 -4.54 -0.53
C ASP A 63 -5.43 -3.71 -1.53
N TYR A 64 -6.62 -4.22 -1.88
CA TYR A 64 -7.56 -3.60 -2.80
C TYR A 64 -8.99 -3.75 -2.28
N ILE A 65 -9.79 -2.70 -2.44
CA ILE A 65 -11.21 -2.65 -2.08
C ILE A 65 -12.01 -2.31 -3.34
N PHE A 66 -12.95 -3.17 -3.73
CA PHE A 66 -13.82 -2.95 -4.89
C PHE A 66 -15.26 -2.69 -4.43
N ALA A 67 -15.67 -1.43 -4.49
CA ALA A 67 -16.99 -0.96 -4.13
C ALA A 67 -17.99 -1.17 -5.27
N MET A 68 -19.24 -1.52 -4.92
CA MET A 68 -20.30 -1.72 -5.91
C MET A 68 -20.84 -0.40 -6.48
N THR A 69 -20.77 0.69 -5.71
CA THR A 69 -21.33 2.00 -6.10
C THR A 69 -20.44 3.15 -5.62
N ARG A 70 -20.55 4.32 -6.25
CA ARG A 70 -19.91 5.57 -5.82
C ARG A 70 -20.28 5.97 -4.40
N SER A 71 -21.51 5.69 -3.99
CA SER A 71 -21.94 5.94 -2.61
C SER A 71 -21.15 5.08 -1.63
N HIS A 72 -20.99 3.77 -1.91
CA HIS A 72 -20.15 2.89 -1.11
C HIS A 72 -18.70 3.37 -1.04
N GLN A 73 -18.09 3.70 -2.18
CA GLN A 73 -16.71 4.22 -2.24
C GLN A 73 -16.56 5.47 -1.39
N ARG A 74 -17.45 6.47 -1.57
CA ARG A 74 -17.43 7.72 -0.79
C ARG A 74 -17.56 7.47 0.70
N SER A 75 -18.47 6.59 1.12
CA SER A 75 -18.64 6.25 2.53
C SER A 75 -17.40 5.58 3.11
N ILE A 76 -16.79 4.63 2.39
CA ILE A 76 -15.54 3.96 2.81
C ILE A 76 -14.43 5.01 2.99
N VAL A 77 -14.24 5.89 2.02
CA VAL A 77 -13.21 6.94 2.07
C VAL A 77 -13.48 7.96 3.16
N ALA A 78 -14.75 8.32 3.40
CA ALA A 78 -15.11 9.25 4.46
C ALA A 78 -14.83 8.66 5.86
N MET A 79 -15.06 7.36 6.05
CA MET A 79 -14.77 6.67 7.32
C MET A 79 -13.28 6.33 7.47
N HIS A 80 -12.59 6.06 6.35
CA HIS A 80 -11.20 5.63 6.30
C HIS A 80 -10.44 6.37 5.19
N PRO A 81 -9.98 7.61 5.41
CA PRO A 81 -9.32 8.41 4.37
C PRO A 81 -8.07 7.75 3.75
N ALA A 82 -7.32 6.98 4.55
CA ALA A 82 -6.15 6.23 4.09
C ALA A 82 -6.48 5.13 3.06
N ALA A 83 -7.74 4.72 2.95
CA ALA A 83 -8.18 3.71 1.99
C ALA A 83 -8.47 4.29 0.59
N ALA A 84 -8.40 5.61 0.40
CA ALA A 84 -8.74 6.27 -0.86
C ALA A 84 -7.95 5.73 -2.06
N GLU A 85 -6.63 5.52 -1.89
CA GLU A 85 -5.76 5.04 -2.97
C GLU A 85 -5.96 3.57 -3.33
N LYS A 86 -6.68 2.81 -2.47
CA LYS A 86 -6.93 1.39 -2.64
C LYS A 86 -8.41 1.04 -2.79
N THR A 87 -9.29 2.02 -2.98
CA THR A 87 -10.74 1.81 -3.15
C THR A 87 -11.21 2.19 -4.55
N PHE A 88 -11.68 1.20 -5.31
CA PHE A 88 -12.08 1.30 -6.71
C PHE A 88 -13.55 0.92 -6.90
N LEU A 89 -14.15 1.27 -8.03
CA LEU A 89 -15.49 0.79 -8.39
C LEU A 89 -15.38 -0.47 -9.24
N VAL A 90 -16.26 -1.44 -9.01
CA VAL A 90 -16.30 -2.66 -9.83
C VAL A 90 -16.49 -2.32 -11.32
N ARG A 91 -17.39 -1.39 -11.64
CA ARG A 91 -17.70 -1.02 -13.03
C ARG A 91 -16.53 -0.35 -13.77
N GLU A 92 -15.56 0.23 -13.07
CA GLU A 92 -14.34 0.81 -13.71
C GLU A 92 -13.54 -0.25 -14.49
N PHE A 93 -13.76 -1.53 -14.20
CA PHE A 93 -13.07 -2.65 -14.82
C PHE A 93 -13.91 -3.40 -15.86
N ASP A 94 -15.14 -2.96 -16.12
CA ASP A 94 -15.94 -3.44 -17.25
C ASP A 94 -15.63 -2.58 -18.49
N GLU A 95 -14.84 -3.14 -19.41
CA GLU A 95 -14.45 -2.47 -20.66
C GLU A 95 -15.63 -2.17 -21.59
N SER A 96 -16.79 -2.80 -21.35
CA SER A 96 -18.03 -2.54 -22.10
C SER A 96 -18.93 -1.48 -21.46
N ALA A 97 -18.60 -0.99 -20.26
CA ALA A 97 -19.39 0.02 -19.58
C ALA A 97 -19.25 1.39 -20.25
N GLU A 98 -20.38 2.10 -20.40
CA GLU A 98 -20.36 3.51 -20.80
C GLU A 98 -19.78 4.37 -19.66
N GLU A 99 -19.09 5.45 -20.03
CA GLU A 99 -18.33 6.31 -19.11
C GLU A 99 -19.18 6.90 -17.96
N PHE A 100 -20.50 6.97 -18.14
CA PHE A 100 -21.47 7.51 -17.19
C PHE A 100 -22.13 6.46 -16.28
N GLU A 101 -21.97 5.16 -16.54
CA GLU A 101 -22.69 4.09 -15.83
C GLU A 101 -21.76 3.28 -14.92
N GLN A 102 -21.36 3.92 -13.81
CA GLN A 102 -20.28 3.45 -12.94
C GLN A 102 -20.74 2.68 -11.69
N ASP A 103 -22.04 2.54 -11.47
CA ASP A 103 -22.58 1.83 -10.32
C ASP A 103 -23.15 0.46 -10.74
N VAL A 104 -22.87 -0.57 -9.95
CA VAL A 104 -23.57 -1.84 -10.03
C VAL A 104 -24.96 -1.66 -9.41
N ILE A 105 -26.00 -2.04 -10.14
CA ILE A 105 -27.40 -1.97 -9.69
C ILE A 105 -27.57 -2.76 -8.39
N ASP A 106 -28.29 -2.19 -7.43
CA ASP A 106 -28.68 -2.86 -6.19
C ASP A 106 -29.96 -3.67 -6.40
N PRO A 107 -29.92 -5.02 -6.40
CA PRO A 107 -31.08 -5.85 -6.71
C PRO A 107 -31.98 -6.13 -5.48
N ILE A 108 -31.67 -5.58 -4.30
CA ILE A 108 -32.41 -5.88 -3.08
C ILE A 108 -33.88 -5.46 -3.22
N GLY A 109 -34.80 -6.40 -2.98
CA GLY A 109 -36.24 -6.19 -3.11
C GLY A 109 -36.77 -6.24 -4.55
N MET A 110 -35.91 -6.49 -5.54
CA MET A 110 -36.27 -6.58 -6.95
C MET A 110 -36.47 -8.04 -7.40
N GLY A 111 -36.95 -8.22 -8.64
CA GLY A 111 -37.14 -9.53 -9.27
C GLY A 111 -35.83 -10.21 -9.68
N GLN A 112 -35.92 -11.49 -10.07
CA GLN A 112 -34.77 -12.32 -10.45
C GLN A 112 -33.92 -11.70 -11.56
N ASP A 113 -34.54 -11.07 -12.57
CA ASP A 113 -33.85 -10.43 -13.69
C ASP A 113 -32.83 -9.38 -13.23
N PHE A 114 -33.12 -8.64 -12.15
CA PHE A 114 -32.21 -7.63 -11.60
C PHE A 114 -31.02 -8.25 -10.85
N TYR A 115 -31.23 -9.39 -10.18
CA TYR A 115 -30.13 -10.14 -9.58
C TYR A 115 -29.21 -10.70 -10.67
N GLU A 116 -29.79 -11.17 -11.77
CA GLU A 116 -29.04 -11.65 -12.93
C GLU A 116 -28.25 -10.53 -13.60
N GLU A 117 -28.85 -9.36 -13.83
CA GLU A 117 -28.16 -8.20 -14.39
C GLU A 117 -27.02 -7.70 -13.48
N CYS A 118 -27.27 -7.61 -12.17
CA CYS A 118 -26.25 -7.28 -11.17
C CYS A 118 -25.09 -8.29 -11.22
N CYS A 119 -25.40 -9.59 -11.29
CA CYS A 119 -24.42 -10.66 -11.39
C CYS A 119 -23.60 -10.58 -12.70
N ASP A 120 -24.27 -10.34 -13.83
CA ASP A 120 -23.65 -10.23 -15.16
C ASP A 120 -22.72 -9.02 -15.21
N SER A 121 -23.14 -7.89 -14.64
CA SER A 121 -22.33 -6.67 -14.52
C SER A 121 -21.05 -6.90 -13.72
N ILE A 122 -21.15 -7.57 -12.57
CA ILE A 122 -19.98 -7.95 -11.79
C ILE A 122 -19.08 -8.89 -12.58
N ASN A 123 -19.65 -9.89 -13.24
CA ASN A 123 -18.90 -10.90 -13.99
C ASN A 123 -18.11 -10.29 -15.17
N ARG A 124 -18.67 -9.30 -15.87
CA ARG A 124 -17.96 -8.57 -16.95
C ARG A 124 -16.74 -7.80 -16.45
N ALA A 125 -16.77 -7.30 -15.21
CA ALA A 125 -15.66 -6.55 -14.63
C ALA A 125 -14.50 -7.43 -14.12
N LEU A 126 -14.73 -8.71 -13.80
CA LEU A 126 -13.72 -9.58 -13.17
C LEU A 126 -12.41 -9.70 -13.97
N PRO A 127 -12.41 -9.87 -15.31
CA PRO A 127 -11.17 -9.97 -16.06
C PRO A 127 -10.30 -8.71 -15.93
N GLY A 128 -10.92 -7.52 -15.92
CA GLY A 128 -10.24 -6.24 -15.72
C GLY A 128 -9.65 -6.12 -14.31
N ILE A 129 -10.44 -6.50 -13.28
CA ILE A 129 -9.99 -6.53 -11.88
C ILE A 129 -8.77 -7.43 -11.72
N LEU A 130 -8.82 -8.66 -12.26
CA LEU A 130 -7.72 -9.61 -12.15
C LEU A 130 -6.46 -9.12 -12.87
N ARG A 131 -6.59 -8.52 -14.06
CA ARG A 131 -5.45 -7.90 -14.76
C ARG A 131 -4.83 -6.77 -13.95
N PHE A 132 -5.66 -5.90 -13.38
CA PHE A 132 -5.21 -4.78 -12.56
C PHE A 132 -4.42 -5.26 -11.34
N ILE A 133 -4.95 -6.23 -10.59
CA ILE A 133 -4.27 -6.81 -9.43
C ILE A 133 -2.93 -7.43 -9.85
N GLN A 134 -2.90 -8.25 -10.91
CA GLN A 134 -1.66 -8.87 -11.39
C GLN A 134 -0.59 -7.87 -11.83
N GLN A 135 -0.99 -6.74 -12.42
CA GLN A 135 -0.07 -5.67 -12.81
C GLN A 135 0.50 -4.95 -11.58
N GLY A 136 -0.34 -4.69 -10.57
CA GLY A 136 0.08 -4.16 -9.28
C GLY A 136 1.08 -5.08 -8.59
N THR A 137 0.75 -6.37 -8.46
CA THR A 137 1.61 -7.37 -7.82
C THR A 137 2.95 -7.53 -8.53
N LYS A 138 2.99 -7.53 -9.87
CA LYS A 138 4.27 -7.58 -10.61
C LYS A 138 5.13 -6.34 -10.39
N GLY A 139 4.53 -5.16 -10.29
CA GLY A 139 5.24 -3.93 -9.95
C GLY A 139 5.86 -4.01 -8.56
N ASP A 140 5.09 -4.47 -7.59
CA ASP A 140 5.52 -4.64 -6.22
C ASP A 140 6.59 -5.74 -6.08
N GLU A 141 6.48 -6.87 -6.77
CA GLU A 141 7.48 -7.95 -6.77
C GLU A 141 8.82 -7.48 -7.36
N VAL A 142 8.80 -6.69 -8.44
CA VAL A 142 10.02 -6.12 -9.04
C VAL A 142 10.64 -5.09 -8.11
N LEU A 143 9.83 -4.23 -7.48
CA LEU A 143 10.29 -3.28 -6.47
C LEU A 143 10.83 -4.01 -5.24
N GLU A 144 10.18 -5.10 -4.80
CA GLU A 144 10.59 -5.89 -3.65
C GLU A 144 11.90 -6.63 -3.94
N LYS A 145 12.04 -7.24 -5.12
CA LYS A 145 13.28 -7.88 -5.56
C LYS A 145 14.43 -6.87 -5.69
N ALA A 146 14.20 -5.73 -6.33
CA ALA A 146 15.16 -4.65 -6.41
C ALA A 146 15.52 -4.12 -5.01
N SER A 147 14.55 -4.05 -4.10
CA SER A 147 14.78 -3.63 -2.72
C SER A 147 15.60 -4.67 -1.92
N LYS A 148 15.40 -5.98 -2.13
CA LYS A 148 16.21 -7.04 -1.50
C LYS A 148 17.68 -7.00 -1.92
N GLU A 149 17.97 -6.50 -3.12
CA GLU A 149 19.34 -6.29 -3.61
C GLU A 149 19.95 -4.95 -3.15
N LEU A 150 19.11 -3.98 -2.75
CA LEU A 150 19.52 -2.65 -2.28
C LEU A 150 20.26 -2.72 -0.94
N THR A 151 21.45 -2.14 -0.93
CA THR A 151 22.28 -1.95 0.26
C THR A 151 22.09 -0.54 0.83
N VAL A 152 21.88 -0.45 2.15
CA VAL A 152 21.60 0.82 2.85
C VAL A 152 22.64 1.12 3.93
N ALA A 153 23.28 2.28 3.83
CA ALA A 153 24.10 2.87 4.89
C ALA A 153 23.22 3.74 5.79
N LEU A 154 23.08 3.36 7.06
CA LEU A 154 22.27 4.08 8.05
C LEU A 154 23.17 4.83 9.03
N GLY A 155 22.84 6.07 9.38
CA GLY A 155 23.58 6.83 10.37
C GLY A 155 22.71 7.80 11.15
N ALA A 156 23.08 8.04 12.40
CA ALA A 156 22.47 9.08 13.23
C ALA A 156 23.46 9.64 14.24
N ASP A 157 23.23 10.87 14.68
CA ASP A 157 23.80 11.40 15.91
C ASP A 157 22.89 11.06 17.11
N HIS A 158 23.24 11.61 18.27
CA HIS A 158 22.48 11.43 19.51
C HIS A 158 21.02 11.88 19.39
N GLY A 159 20.75 12.96 18.67
CA GLY A 159 19.40 13.48 18.44
C GLY A 159 18.54 12.58 17.55
N GLY A 160 19.16 11.71 16.74
CA GLY A 160 18.47 10.73 15.89
C GLY A 160 18.51 9.29 16.40
N PHE A 161 19.15 9.02 17.55
CA PHE A 161 19.46 7.67 18.02
C PHE A 161 18.22 6.75 18.12
N GLU A 162 17.14 7.23 18.75
CA GLU A 162 15.99 6.36 18.99
C GLU A 162 15.15 6.13 17.74
N VAL A 163 15.04 7.12 16.85
CA VAL A 163 14.43 6.96 15.53
C VAL A 163 15.25 5.98 14.67
N LYS A 164 16.59 6.08 14.70
CA LYS A 164 17.49 5.14 14.01
C LYS A 164 17.25 3.71 14.45
N LYS A 165 17.14 3.47 15.77
CA LYS A 165 16.93 2.14 16.35
C LYS A 165 15.60 1.53 15.91
N GLN A 166 14.52 2.32 15.88
CA GLN A 166 13.22 1.85 15.38
C GLN A 166 13.26 1.56 13.87
N LEU A 167 13.83 2.49 13.10
CA LEU A 167 13.97 2.35 11.65
C LEU A 167 14.82 1.13 11.28
N LYS A 168 15.93 0.90 11.97
CA LYS A 168 16.80 -0.27 11.77
C LYS A 168 16.00 -1.57 11.87
N LYS A 169 15.20 -1.74 12.93
CA LYS A 169 14.31 -2.91 13.09
C LYS A 169 13.29 -3.04 11.96
N PHE A 170 12.74 -1.91 11.51
CA PHE A 170 11.78 -1.89 10.39
C PHE A 170 12.42 -2.33 9.07
N LEU A 171 13.64 -1.88 8.78
CA LEU A 171 14.38 -2.22 7.57
C LEU A 171 14.92 -3.66 7.60
N GLU A 172 15.38 -4.13 8.76
CA GLU A 172 15.81 -5.53 8.95
C GLU A 172 14.65 -6.51 8.70
N ARG A 173 13.43 -6.21 9.18
CA ARG A 173 12.23 -7.02 8.88
C ARG A 173 11.87 -7.10 7.39
N ARG A 174 12.34 -6.14 6.59
CA ARG A 174 12.18 -6.12 5.12
C ARG A 174 13.32 -6.80 4.38
N ASN A 175 14.24 -7.46 5.09
CA ASN A 175 15.41 -8.15 4.54
C ASN A 175 16.34 -7.25 3.71
N LEU A 176 16.41 -5.95 4.05
CA LEU A 176 17.36 -5.02 3.43
C LEU A 176 18.76 -5.22 4.00
N ARG A 177 19.79 -5.18 3.15
CA ARG A 177 21.19 -5.27 3.60
C ARG A 177 21.63 -3.92 4.17
N LEU A 178 21.76 -3.85 5.49
CA LEU A 178 22.00 -2.59 6.20
C LEU A 178 23.31 -2.60 6.98
N LYS A 179 24.02 -1.47 6.99
CA LYS A 179 25.15 -1.20 7.88
C LYS A 179 24.91 0.09 8.63
N ASP A 180 25.06 0.02 9.95
CA ASP A 180 24.91 1.17 10.85
C ASP A 180 26.27 1.83 11.07
N PHE A 181 26.38 3.08 10.65
CA PHE A 181 27.55 3.95 10.82
C PHE A 181 27.35 4.97 11.94
N GLY A 182 26.16 5.06 12.54
CA GLY A 182 25.77 6.09 13.51
C GLY A 182 26.21 5.81 14.95
N THR A 183 25.84 6.71 15.87
CA THR A 183 26.06 6.51 17.31
C THR A 183 25.27 5.33 17.85
N ASN A 184 25.82 4.62 18.85
CA ASN A 184 25.14 3.51 19.52
C ASN A 184 24.56 3.90 20.90
N SER A 185 24.50 5.19 21.20
CA SER A 185 23.98 5.71 22.47
C SER A 185 23.28 7.07 22.28
N PRO A 186 22.43 7.49 23.23
CA PRO A 186 21.83 8.82 23.24
C PRO A 186 22.79 9.92 23.73
N GLU A 187 24.03 9.58 24.07
CA GLU A 187 25.00 10.55 24.59
C GLU A 187 25.44 11.55 23.52
N PRO A 188 25.64 12.83 23.85
CA PRO A 188 26.03 13.86 22.89
C PRO A 188 27.27 13.49 22.08
N VAL A 189 27.18 13.70 20.77
CA VAL A 189 28.25 13.42 19.79
C VAL A 189 28.22 14.43 18.65
N ASP A 190 29.36 14.60 17.99
CA ASP A 190 29.50 15.43 16.80
C ASP A 190 28.91 14.75 15.56
N TYR A 191 27.83 15.32 15.04
CA TYR A 191 27.11 14.80 13.89
C TYR A 191 27.89 14.76 12.55
N PRO A 192 28.85 15.67 12.23
CA PRO A 192 29.46 15.72 10.90
C PRO A 192 30.19 14.44 10.51
N GLY A 193 30.83 13.76 11.47
CA GLY A 193 31.55 12.50 11.23
C GLY A 193 30.62 11.39 10.74
N TYR A 194 29.46 11.25 11.39
CA TYR A 194 28.43 10.28 11.02
C TYR A 194 27.83 10.56 9.64
N GLY A 195 27.50 11.84 9.38
CA GLY A 195 27.01 12.29 8.08
C GLY A 195 28.01 11.99 6.96
N ALA A 196 29.29 12.27 7.18
CA ALA A 196 30.35 12.01 6.22
C ALA A 196 30.59 10.51 5.97
N ALA A 197 30.49 9.67 7.01
CA ALA A 197 30.69 8.22 6.87
C ALA A 197 29.65 7.59 5.93
N VAL A 198 28.36 7.87 6.15
CA VAL A 198 27.27 7.41 5.26
C VAL A 198 27.42 7.99 3.87
N ALA A 199 27.69 9.28 3.75
CA ALA A 199 27.82 9.95 2.45
C ALA A 199 28.98 9.40 1.62
N LYS A 200 30.12 9.07 2.24
CA LYS A 200 31.26 8.43 1.57
C LYS A 200 30.92 7.02 1.09
N ALA A 201 30.26 6.24 1.93
CA ALA A 201 29.87 4.87 1.59
C ALA A 201 28.92 4.82 0.38
N VAL A 202 28.00 5.79 0.28
CA VAL A 202 27.10 5.91 -0.88
C VAL A 202 27.82 6.48 -2.10
N ALA A 203 28.65 7.51 -1.93
CA ALA A 203 29.38 8.14 -3.02
C ALA A 203 30.41 7.21 -3.68
N SER A 204 31.00 6.27 -2.93
CA SER A 204 31.93 5.26 -3.44
C SER A 204 31.24 4.09 -4.15
N GLY A 205 29.91 3.95 -4.00
CA GLY A 205 29.16 2.79 -4.46
C GLY A 205 29.32 1.55 -3.57
N GLU A 206 29.92 1.67 -2.38
CA GLU A 206 29.92 0.59 -1.36
C GLU A 206 28.48 0.29 -0.90
N PHE A 207 27.63 1.33 -0.87
CA PHE A 207 26.20 1.22 -0.59
C PHE A 207 25.37 1.94 -1.64
N ASP A 208 24.21 1.39 -1.97
CA ASP A 208 23.31 1.97 -2.97
C ASP A 208 22.63 3.24 -2.46
N ARG A 209 22.24 3.26 -1.18
CA ARG A 209 21.48 4.36 -0.57
C ARG A 209 21.96 4.68 0.84
N GLY A 210 21.77 5.93 1.25
CA GLY A 210 22.05 6.40 2.60
C GLY A 210 20.79 6.87 3.31
N ILE A 211 20.71 6.65 4.62
CA ILE A 211 19.72 7.28 5.50
C ILE A 211 20.46 7.93 6.67
N LEU A 212 20.20 9.21 6.88
CA LEU A 212 20.78 10.01 7.97
C LEU A 212 19.69 10.60 8.86
N ILE A 213 19.93 10.60 10.15
CA ILE A 213 18.95 11.09 11.13
C ILE A 213 19.67 11.98 12.15
N CYS A 214 19.16 13.18 12.35
CA CYS A 214 19.48 13.98 13.53
C CYS A 214 18.23 14.70 14.01
N LYS A 215 18.35 15.52 15.07
CA LYS A 215 17.19 16.21 15.65
C LYS A 215 16.35 16.95 14.61
N SER A 216 16.97 17.85 13.84
CA SER A 216 16.29 18.64 12.80
C SER A 216 16.52 18.14 11.37
N GLY A 217 17.41 17.16 11.16
CA GLY A 217 17.83 16.67 9.84
C GLY A 217 18.73 17.63 9.04
N VAL A 218 18.75 18.93 9.37
CA VAL A 218 19.48 19.97 8.61
C VAL A 218 21.00 19.76 8.65
N GLY A 219 21.56 19.57 9.84
CA GLY A 219 23.01 19.45 10.03
C GLY A 219 23.60 18.27 9.24
N MET A 220 22.96 17.10 9.35
CA MET A 220 23.37 15.91 8.61
C MET A 220 23.27 16.10 7.09
N THR A 221 22.22 16.78 6.61
CA THR A 221 22.04 17.10 5.19
C THR A 221 23.20 17.97 4.67
N ILE A 222 23.58 19.00 5.42
CA ILE A 222 24.71 19.88 5.06
C ILE A 222 26.02 19.09 5.08
N ALA A 223 26.27 18.29 6.12
CA ALA A 223 27.51 17.52 6.24
C ALA A 223 27.65 16.49 5.10
N ALA A 224 26.59 15.78 4.76
CA ALA A 224 26.60 14.78 3.70
C ALA A 224 26.84 15.41 2.31
N ASN A 225 26.21 16.53 2.00
CA ASN A 225 26.38 17.23 0.71
C ASN A 225 27.77 17.84 0.50
N ARG A 226 28.64 17.88 1.52
CA ARG A 226 30.07 18.22 1.34
C ARG A 226 30.87 17.09 0.67
N ILE A 227 30.33 15.87 0.64
CA ILE A 227 30.97 14.73 -0.01
C ILE A 227 30.53 14.68 -1.47
N LYS A 228 31.48 14.87 -2.40
CA LYS A 228 31.23 14.79 -3.83
C LYS A 228 30.66 13.41 -4.19
N GLY A 229 29.50 13.39 -4.84
CA GLY A 229 28.79 12.16 -5.23
C GLY A 229 27.63 11.80 -4.28
N ALA A 230 27.59 12.37 -3.08
CA ALA A 230 26.41 12.32 -2.23
C ALA A 230 25.44 13.45 -2.61
N ARG A 231 24.16 13.11 -2.72
CA ARG A 231 23.04 14.03 -2.95
C ARG A 231 22.05 13.81 -1.83
N ALA A 232 22.29 14.50 -0.73
CA ALA A 232 21.48 14.41 0.48
C ALA A 232 20.30 15.38 0.44
N VAL A 233 19.13 14.90 0.82
CA VAL A 233 17.89 15.68 0.88
C VAL A 233 17.25 15.54 2.25
N LEU A 234 16.84 16.65 2.85
CA LEU A 234 15.95 16.64 4.01
C LEU A 234 14.52 16.46 3.50
N ALA A 235 13.90 15.33 3.81
CA ALA A 235 12.49 15.10 3.50
C ALA A 235 11.66 15.16 4.77
N LEU A 236 10.62 16.00 4.75
CA LEU A 236 9.68 16.14 5.86
C LEU A 236 8.39 15.35 5.62
N ASP A 237 8.17 14.87 4.40
CA ASP A 237 7.06 14.04 3.99
C ASP A 237 7.49 13.07 2.86
N PRO A 238 6.71 11.99 2.63
CA PRO A 238 7.02 11.01 1.58
C PRO A 238 7.04 11.58 0.16
N ASP A 239 6.28 12.64 -0.13
CA ASP A 239 6.19 13.24 -1.46
C ASP A 239 7.48 13.96 -1.83
N ILE A 240 8.06 14.70 -0.89
CA ILE A 240 9.38 15.32 -1.05
C ILE A 240 10.45 14.24 -1.26
N ALA A 241 10.45 13.17 -0.47
CA ALA A 241 11.40 12.07 -0.62
C ALA A 241 11.33 11.48 -2.05
N ARG A 242 10.12 11.16 -2.52
CA ARG A 242 9.86 10.62 -3.86
C ARG A 242 10.28 11.57 -4.98
N LYS A 243 9.81 12.82 -4.95
CA LYS A 243 10.14 13.84 -5.99
C LYS A 243 11.63 14.14 -6.04
N SER A 244 12.29 14.17 -4.88
CA SER A 244 13.75 14.40 -4.84
C SER A 244 14.53 13.32 -5.57
N ARG A 245 14.10 12.05 -5.48
CA ARG A 245 14.74 10.95 -6.19
C ARG A 245 14.46 11.04 -7.68
N GLN A 246 13.21 11.28 -8.06
CA GLN A 246 12.80 11.36 -9.46
C GLN A 246 13.48 12.49 -10.21
N HIS A 247 13.53 13.69 -9.63
CA HIS A 247 13.99 14.88 -10.34
C HIS A 247 15.49 15.15 -10.12
N ASN A 248 16.00 14.87 -8.92
CA ASN A 248 17.37 15.24 -8.53
C ASN A 248 18.28 14.03 -8.30
N ASN A 249 17.76 12.81 -8.48
CA ASN A 249 18.50 11.57 -8.27
C ASN A 249 19.21 11.56 -6.90
N SER A 250 18.50 12.02 -5.86
CA SER A 250 18.97 11.99 -4.47
C SER A 250 19.29 10.54 -4.07
N ASN A 251 20.40 10.34 -3.35
CA ASN A 251 20.87 9.01 -2.93
C ASN A 251 21.10 8.91 -1.42
N VAL A 252 20.96 10.01 -0.68
CA VAL A 252 20.96 10.05 0.78
C VAL A 252 19.70 10.75 1.29
N LEU A 253 18.88 10.05 2.05
CA LEU A 253 17.69 10.61 2.70
C LEU A 253 18.06 11.09 4.10
N CYS A 254 17.74 12.34 4.43
CA CYS A 254 17.89 12.89 5.77
C CYS A 254 16.51 13.07 6.42
N LEU A 255 16.38 12.60 7.65
CA LEU A 255 15.16 12.67 8.45
C LEU A 255 15.38 13.56 9.68
N ALA A 256 14.36 14.34 10.03
CA ALA A 256 14.33 15.14 11.24
C ALA A 256 13.62 14.35 12.35
N ALA A 257 14.37 13.88 13.36
CA ALA A 257 13.80 13.07 14.44
C ALA A 257 12.63 13.77 15.16
N GLU A 258 12.67 15.09 15.30
CA GLU A 258 11.59 15.86 15.93
C GLU A 258 10.30 15.95 15.08
N LYS A 259 10.38 15.62 13.79
CA LYS A 259 9.24 15.58 12.85
C LYS A 259 8.91 14.16 12.41
N THR A 260 9.75 13.19 12.74
CA THR A 260 9.65 11.79 12.35
C THR A 260 9.58 10.95 13.62
N GLY A 261 8.37 10.84 14.18
CA GLY A 261 8.04 9.99 15.32
C GLY A 261 6.86 9.07 15.00
N PRO A 262 6.59 8.06 15.83
CA PRO A 262 5.41 7.20 15.65
C PRO A 262 4.14 8.06 15.67
N GLN A 263 3.26 7.80 14.69
CA GLN A 263 1.84 8.18 14.79
C GLN A 263 1.14 7.20 15.73
#